data_AF-A0A561PA18-F1
#
_entry.id   AF-A0A561PA18-F1
#
_cell.length_a   1.000
_cell.length_b   1.000
_cell.length_c   1.000
_cell.angle_alpha   90.00
_cell.angle_beta   90.00
_cell.angle_gamma   90.00
#
_symmetry.space_group_name_H-M   'P 1'
#
loop_
_entity.id
_entity.type
_entity.pdbx_description
1 polymer ?
#
loop_
_entity_poly.entity_id
_entity_poly.type
_entity_poly.pdbx_seq_one_letter_code
_entity_poly.pdbx_strand_id
1 'polypeptide(L)'
;MSYLTPINERIPSPNSRSIAENIGAGSTARSLPAVTSRFTPGQPKVIQRKLAVAGEKDWTVSGEKDTLETLQNFAEMAWIEMVDVLDDEINKAAADLPAQQERHQQMTALKVTLLSSYRYFDQLAKWMDDRPRNVKGYGKHPIYGRKQQNREYNNWIEVAMALVGWVNAAPGRKQEKALANEVYQNPELDAVLTGLVHKVRLKIEALKDTHPQRYLEITKELKSNKTLIRSIKGNEKQSETLYGHYEKEMSKAADEFGHQELKVTYNTKWDILTNPGAFRLRDKVIFLHDITEYFGKHQPWNPVTAGQHLIPVDNDADAMVTTDVDATGERTATETALTKEKDKVKDKRARGMGLTTASRDEDAPSTKLARRLNLPVWAGQSMTTVRMLNMAQWAGGRPAEFNALAQAIFAFWRLEYNHTSDFAYHTLHEVMDMAKNFGVTYKTPPNPGHGQLPYDYQKINEQYIRPYVDEMLQNTTNLFQSLEGQINTNTWTSDQARRIAGNAVREITPKIPMIAGWWQNIDFTEAADTRKQALSKVLQGINLLQMDLGRLSNLIQLKSSALQVNFWV
;
A
#
# COMPACT_ATOMS: atom_id res chain seq x y z
N MET A 1 28.17 8.53 -49.35
CA MET A 1 27.09 8.96 -50.27
C MET A 1 26.29 7.72 -50.65
N SER A 2 24.96 7.80 -50.45
CA SER A 2 23.91 7.00 -51.08
C SER A 2 24.03 5.47 -51.13
N TYR A 3 23.38 4.80 -50.17
CA TYR A 3 22.60 3.57 -50.40
C TYR A 3 21.37 3.60 -49.49
N LEU A 4 20.23 4.01 -50.04
CA LEU A 4 18.90 3.79 -49.46
C LEU A 4 18.17 2.83 -50.39
N THR A 5 17.91 1.62 -49.90
CA THR A 5 17.01 0.64 -50.50
C THR A 5 15.62 0.87 -49.90
N PRO A 6 14.56 1.12 -50.69
CA PRO A 6 13.22 1.27 -50.13
C PRO A 6 12.63 -0.12 -49.85
N ILE A 7 12.43 -0.44 -48.56
CA ILE A 7 11.61 -1.57 -48.14
C ILE A 7 10.16 -1.17 -48.37
N ASN A 8 9.55 -1.78 -49.37
CA ASN A 8 8.16 -1.56 -49.76
C ASN A 8 7.28 -2.59 -49.01
N GLU A 9 7.14 -2.41 -47.70
CA GLU A 9 6.16 -3.15 -46.91
C GLU A 9 4.84 -2.38 -46.91
N ARG A 10 3.87 -2.91 -47.68
CA ARG A 10 2.48 -2.49 -47.62
C ARG A 10 1.91 -2.78 -46.23
N ILE A 11 1.88 -1.75 -45.38
CA ILE A 11 1.01 -1.71 -44.21
C ILE A 11 -0.43 -1.65 -44.75
N PRO A 12 -1.33 -2.58 -44.38
CA PRO A 12 -2.73 -2.46 -44.76
C PRO A 12 -3.31 -1.22 -44.09
N SER A 13 -3.71 -0.26 -44.94
CA SER A 13 -4.52 0.89 -44.55
C SER A 13 -5.75 0.39 -43.78
N PRO A 14 -6.04 0.92 -42.58
CA PRO A 14 -7.29 0.61 -41.91
C PRO A 14 -8.41 1.16 -42.79
N ASN A 15 -9.27 0.25 -43.27
CA ASN A 15 -10.47 0.57 -44.03
C ASN A 15 -11.24 1.71 -43.35
N SER A 16 -11.10 2.92 -43.90
CA SER A 16 -11.87 4.11 -43.54
C SER A 16 -13.26 4.08 -44.18
N ARG A 17 -13.94 2.92 -44.14
CA ARG A 17 -15.36 2.81 -44.50
C ARG A 17 -16.21 3.14 -43.27
N SER A 18 -16.58 4.41 -43.22
CA SER A 18 -17.84 4.96 -42.71
C SER A 18 -18.50 4.26 -41.49
N ILE A 19 -17.99 4.56 -40.29
CA ILE A 19 -18.84 4.55 -39.08
C ILE A 19 -20.00 5.57 -39.22
N ALA A 20 -19.87 6.55 -40.13
CA ALA A 20 -20.89 7.54 -40.46
C ALA A 20 -22.14 6.99 -41.19
N GLU A 21 -22.10 5.80 -41.81
CA GLU A 21 -23.23 5.27 -42.58
C GLU A 21 -24.16 4.34 -41.78
N ASN A 22 -23.78 3.93 -40.56
CA ASN A 22 -24.66 3.17 -39.66
C ASN A 22 -25.41 4.06 -38.65
N ILE A 23 -25.24 5.38 -38.72
CA ILE A 23 -26.02 6.36 -37.96
C ILE A 23 -27.00 7.06 -38.92
N GLY A 24 -27.73 6.24 -39.68
CA GLY A 24 -28.89 6.69 -40.45
C GLY A 24 -30.03 7.05 -39.49
N ALA A 25 -30.66 8.20 -39.74
CA ALA A 25 -31.84 8.70 -39.05
C ALA A 25 -32.87 7.58 -38.80
N GLY A 26 -33.06 7.20 -37.54
CA GLY A 26 -33.95 6.10 -37.17
C GLY A 26 -33.47 5.16 -36.05
N SER A 27 -32.42 5.52 -35.32
CA SER A 27 -32.12 4.86 -34.03
C SER A 27 -33.20 5.24 -33.01
N THR A 28 -34.35 4.55 -33.05
CA THR A 28 -35.24 4.46 -31.89
C THR A 28 -34.37 4.03 -30.72
N ALA A 29 -34.24 4.89 -29.70
CA ALA A 29 -33.63 4.53 -28.43
C ALA A 29 -34.15 3.13 -28.09
N ARG A 30 -33.26 2.13 -28.00
CA ARG A 30 -33.67 0.83 -27.46
C ARG A 30 -34.28 1.16 -26.11
N SER A 31 -35.60 1.03 -26.00
CA SER A 31 -36.28 1.04 -24.72
C SER A 31 -35.47 0.13 -23.82
N LEU A 32 -34.99 0.66 -22.69
CA LEU A 32 -34.32 -0.16 -21.68
C LEU A 32 -35.20 -1.41 -21.50
N PRO A 33 -34.66 -2.63 -21.66
CA PRO A 33 -35.48 -3.82 -21.54
C PRO A 33 -36.17 -3.77 -20.19
N ALA A 34 -37.50 -3.86 -20.18
CA ALA A 34 -38.29 -3.83 -18.96
C ALA A 34 -37.70 -4.85 -17.99
N VAL A 35 -37.16 -4.38 -16.86
CA VAL A 35 -36.52 -5.21 -15.86
C VAL A 35 -37.62 -5.95 -15.09
N THR A 36 -38.16 -7.02 -15.68
CA THR A 36 -39.10 -7.92 -14.98
C THR A 36 -38.30 -8.83 -14.07
N SER A 37 -37.79 -8.26 -12.97
CA SER A 37 -37.14 -9.05 -11.94
C SER A 37 -38.18 -9.52 -10.93
N ARG A 38 -38.39 -10.85 -10.87
CA ARG A 38 -39.22 -11.49 -9.84
C ARG A 38 -38.48 -11.39 -8.51
N PHE A 39 -38.77 -10.35 -7.72
CA PHE A 39 -38.28 -10.26 -6.34
C PHE A 39 -39.43 -10.27 -5.34
N THR A 40 -39.28 -11.14 -4.35
CA THR A 40 -40.20 -11.31 -3.24
C THR A 40 -40.17 -10.05 -2.36
N PRO A 41 -41.33 -9.47 -1.97
CA PRO A 41 -41.38 -8.28 -1.12
C PRO A 41 -40.79 -8.58 0.27
N GLY A 42 -39.52 -8.26 0.46
CA GLY A 42 -38.88 -8.19 1.76
C GLY A 42 -39.02 -6.78 2.35
N GLN A 43 -39.08 -6.68 3.68
CA GLN A 43 -39.27 -5.40 4.38
C GLN A 43 -38.34 -4.27 3.87
N PRO A 44 -38.84 -3.03 3.81
CA PRO A 44 -38.09 -1.89 3.29
C PRO A 44 -36.83 -1.66 4.11
N LYS A 45 -35.67 -1.66 3.44
CA LYS A 45 -34.36 -1.42 4.04
C LYS A 45 -33.97 0.01 3.71
N VAL A 46 -33.55 0.79 4.70
CA VAL A 46 -33.02 2.15 4.50
C VAL A 46 -31.80 2.08 3.59
N ILE A 47 -31.84 2.73 2.42
CA ILE A 47 -30.72 2.89 1.51
C ILE A 47 -30.21 4.32 1.69
N GLN A 48 -28.94 4.51 2.04
CA GLN A 48 -28.32 5.83 1.91
C GLN A 48 -27.86 5.98 0.46
N ARG A 49 -28.02 7.16 -0.11
CA ARG A 49 -27.45 7.52 -1.41
C ARG A 49 -26.24 8.40 -1.16
N LYS A 50 -25.12 8.16 -1.86
CA LYS A 50 -23.85 8.86 -1.64
C LYS A 50 -23.11 9.27 -2.91
N LEU A 51 -23.86 9.54 -3.98
CA LEU A 51 -23.35 10.30 -5.12
C LEU A 51 -23.78 11.76 -4.93
N ALA A 52 -22.84 12.70 -4.99
CA ALA A 52 -23.12 14.13 -4.99
C ALA A 52 -22.51 14.77 -6.24
N VAL A 53 -23.23 15.71 -6.84
CA VAL A 53 -22.79 16.48 -8.01
C VAL A 53 -22.93 17.95 -7.65
N ALA A 54 -21.83 18.70 -7.64
CA ALA A 54 -21.79 20.07 -7.14
C ALA A 54 -22.74 20.98 -7.94
N GLY A 55 -23.47 21.87 -7.23
CA GLY A 55 -24.40 22.81 -7.85
C GLY A 55 -25.73 22.20 -8.30
N GLU A 56 -25.94 20.91 -8.08
CA GLU A 56 -27.16 20.20 -8.46
C GLU A 56 -27.91 19.65 -7.24
N LYS A 57 -29.05 18.99 -7.50
CA LYS A 57 -29.82 18.30 -6.47
C LYS A 57 -28.90 17.36 -5.70
N ASP A 58 -28.83 17.51 -4.38
CA ASP A 58 -28.12 16.56 -3.54
C ASP A 58 -28.81 15.20 -3.68
N TRP A 59 -28.16 14.28 -4.39
CA TRP A 59 -28.68 12.92 -4.55
C TRP A 59 -28.46 12.09 -3.29
N THR A 60 -27.79 12.62 -2.26
CA THR A 60 -27.72 12.01 -0.95
C THR A 60 -29.04 12.23 -0.21
N VAL A 61 -29.65 11.16 0.29
CA VAL A 61 -30.89 11.25 1.05
C VAL A 61 -30.65 10.92 2.50
N SER A 62 -30.94 11.92 3.33
CA SER A 62 -30.96 11.85 4.78
C SER A 62 -32.30 11.25 5.25
N GLY A 63 -32.45 9.93 5.13
CA GLY A 63 -33.27 9.20 6.10
C GLY A 63 -34.65 8.65 5.69
N GLU A 64 -34.95 8.45 4.41
CA GLU A 64 -36.18 7.72 4.02
C GLU A 64 -35.95 6.27 3.55
N LYS A 65 -37.00 5.46 3.68
CA LYS A 65 -37.04 4.02 3.40
C LYS A 65 -37.07 3.74 1.88
N ASP A 66 -35.98 4.04 1.19
CA ASP A 66 -35.85 3.76 -0.24
C ASP A 66 -35.93 2.25 -0.53
N THR A 67 -36.74 1.83 -1.52
CA THR A 67 -36.76 0.44 -2.01
C THR A 67 -35.67 0.21 -3.07
N LEU A 68 -35.43 -1.04 -3.46
CA LEU A 68 -34.55 -1.34 -4.59
C LEU A 68 -35.05 -0.71 -5.90
N GLU A 69 -36.36 -0.67 -6.10
CA GLU A 69 -37.02 -0.01 -7.23
C GLU A 69 -36.77 1.50 -7.19
N THR A 70 -36.92 2.13 -6.02
CA THR A 70 -36.61 3.55 -5.83
C THR A 70 -35.16 3.86 -6.21
N LEU A 71 -34.19 3.03 -5.78
CA LEU A 71 -32.78 3.16 -6.15
C LEU A 71 -32.56 3.01 -7.67
N GLN A 72 -33.24 2.07 -8.33
CA GLN A 72 -33.16 1.90 -9.79
C GLN A 72 -33.69 3.13 -10.51
N ASN A 73 -34.85 3.64 -10.10
CA ASN A 73 -35.43 4.88 -10.66
C ASN A 73 -34.48 6.07 -10.48
N PHE A 74 -33.82 6.18 -9.32
CA PHE A 74 -32.82 7.22 -9.09
C PHE A 74 -31.59 7.06 -10.00
N ALA A 75 -31.11 5.83 -10.20
CA ALA A 75 -30.02 5.56 -11.15
C ALA A 75 -30.42 5.85 -12.59
N GLU A 76 -31.68 5.60 -12.98
CA GLU A 76 -32.22 5.96 -14.30
C GLU A 76 -32.28 7.47 -14.49
N MET A 77 -32.77 8.22 -13.49
CA MET A 77 -32.76 9.69 -13.56
C MET A 77 -31.35 10.25 -13.67
N ALA A 78 -30.42 9.81 -12.81
CA ALA A 78 -29.01 10.22 -12.88
C ALA A 78 -28.35 9.85 -14.22
N TRP A 79 -28.73 8.70 -14.80
CA TRP A 79 -28.26 8.28 -16.11
C TRP A 79 -28.78 9.19 -17.23
N ILE A 80 -30.06 9.56 -17.19
CA ILE A 80 -30.67 10.48 -18.16
C ILE A 80 -30.01 11.85 -18.07
N GLU A 81 -29.91 12.44 -16.88
CA GLU A 81 -29.26 13.74 -16.68
C GLU A 81 -27.81 13.75 -17.18
N MET A 82 -27.06 12.69 -16.89
CA MET A 82 -25.70 12.54 -17.38
C MET A 82 -25.61 12.48 -18.91
N VAL A 83 -26.55 11.81 -19.58
CA VAL A 83 -26.60 11.74 -21.05
C VAL A 83 -27.01 13.08 -21.66
N ASP A 84 -27.99 13.76 -21.07
CA ASP A 84 -28.48 15.06 -21.53
C ASP A 84 -27.38 16.13 -21.44
N VAL A 85 -26.61 16.16 -20.33
CA VAL A 85 -25.46 17.07 -20.19
C VAL A 85 -24.38 16.78 -21.25
N LEU A 86 -24.13 15.51 -21.56
CA LEU A 86 -23.18 15.17 -22.63
C LEU A 86 -23.68 15.64 -24.00
N ASP A 87 -24.98 15.55 -24.28
CA ASP A 87 -25.56 16.08 -25.52
C ASP A 87 -25.42 17.60 -25.63
N ASP A 88 -25.72 18.32 -24.55
CA ASP A 88 -25.53 19.76 -24.50
C ASP A 88 -24.08 20.16 -24.76
N GLU A 89 -23.11 19.45 -24.18
CA GLU A 89 -21.69 19.70 -24.38
C GLU A 89 -21.20 19.35 -25.79
N ILE A 90 -21.71 18.27 -26.39
CA ILE A 90 -21.46 17.92 -27.80
C ILE A 90 -21.99 19.05 -28.70
N ASN A 91 -23.21 19.51 -28.47
CA ASN A 91 -23.84 20.56 -29.26
C ASN A 91 -23.10 21.90 -29.12
N LYS A 92 -22.68 22.28 -27.91
CA LYS A 92 -21.83 23.47 -27.68
C LYS A 92 -20.50 23.37 -28.41
N ALA A 93 -19.82 22.22 -28.35
CA ALA A 93 -18.56 22.01 -29.06
C ALA A 93 -18.74 22.01 -30.59
N ALA A 94 -19.87 21.52 -31.10
CA ALA A 94 -20.19 21.54 -32.53
C ALA A 94 -20.39 22.95 -33.08
N ALA A 95 -20.91 23.88 -32.26
CA ALA A 95 -21.14 25.27 -32.66
C ALA A 95 -19.85 26.03 -33.02
N ASP A 96 -18.69 25.59 -32.52
CA ASP A 96 -17.36 26.12 -32.84
C ASP A 96 -16.38 24.98 -33.15
N LEU A 97 -16.78 24.10 -34.08
CA LEU A 97 -16.06 22.86 -34.36
C LEU A 97 -14.57 23.06 -34.71
N PRO A 98 -14.14 24.08 -35.50
CA PRO A 98 -12.72 24.26 -35.78
C PRO A 98 -11.87 24.46 -34.51
N ALA A 99 -12.41 25.12 -33.48
CA ALA A 99 -11.70 25.34 -32.22
C ALA A 99 -11.94 24.23 -31.18
N GLN A 100 -13.06 23.51 -31.27
CA GLN A 100 -13.51 22.53 -30.26
C GLN A 100 -13.59 21.09 -30.78
N GLN A 101 -12.99 20.78 -31.93
CA GLN A 101 -13.06 19.46 -32.56
C GLN A 101 -12.69 18.32 -31.61
N GLU A 102 -11.60 18.49 -30.85
CA GLU A 102 -11.14 17.47 -29.90
C GLU A 102 -12.17 17.23 -28.78
N ARG A 103 -12.70 18.31 -28.19
CA ARG A 103 -13.73 18.22 -27.14
C ARG A 103 -14.99 17.54 -27.67
N HIS A 104 -15.44 17.91 -28.87
CA HIS A 104 -16.59 17.28 -29.52
C HIS A 104 -16.38 15.76 -29.69
N GLN A 105 -15.22 15.35 -30.19
CA GLN A 105 -14.87 13.93 -30.36
C GLN A 105 -14.82 13.18 -29.02
N GLN A 106 -14.20 13.77 -27.99
CA GLN A 106 -14.11 13.19 -26.66
C GLN A 106 -15.49 12.96 -26.03
N MET A 107 -16.37 13.98 -26.05
CA MET A 107 -17.71 13.86 -25.47
C MET A 107 -18.59 12.87 -26.24
N THR A 108 -18.49 12.86 -27.57
CA THR A 108 -19.18 11.88 -28.43
C THR A 108 -18.74 10.45 -28.09
N ALA A 109 -17.42 10.22 -28.00
CA ALA A 109 -16.88 8.90 -27.66
C ALA A 109 -17.30 8.45 -26.25
N LEU A 110 -17.33 9.36 -25.29
CA LEU A 110 -17.77 9.10 -23.92
C LEU A 110 -19.25 8.68 -23.88
N LYS A 111 -20.14 9.44 -24.55
CA LYS A 111 -21.57 9.12 -24.66
C LYS A 111 -21.80 7.77 -25.34
N VAL A 112 -21.15 7.53 -26.48
CA VAL A 112 -21.26 6.24 -27.21
C VAL A 112 -20.82 5.08 -26.32
N THR A 113 -19.71 5.25 -25.59
CA THR A 113 -19.21 4.22 -24.67
C THR A 113 -20.23 3.92 -23.56
N LEU A 114 -20.77 4.94 -22.90
CA LEU A 114 -21.79 4.78 -21.86
C LEU A 114 -23.00 4.01 -22.37
N LEU A 115 -23.55 4.41 -23.52
CA LEU A 115 -24.76 3.80 -24.09
C LEU A 115 -24.51 2.42 -24.71
N SER A 116 -23.25 2.05 -24.97
CA SER A 116 -22.92 0.76 -25.59
C SER A 116 -23.19 -0.46 -24.70
N SER A 117 -23.33 -0.28 -23.38
CA SER A 117 -23.40 -1.42 -22.45
C SER A 117 -24.09 -1.10 -21.12
N TYR A 118 -25.06 -1.93 -20.74
CA TYR A 118 -25.78 -1.86 -19.46
C TYR A 118 -24.86 -1.93 -18.21
N ARG A 119 -23.65 -2.49 -18.35
CA ARG A 119 -22.67 -2.58 -17.25
C ARG A 119 -22.31 -1.22 -16.61
N TYR A 120 -22.41 -0.12 -17.36
CA TYR A 120 -22.13 1.23 -16.85
C TYR A 120 -23.27 1.69 -15.94
N PHE A 121 -24.52 1.52 -16.40
CA PHE A 121 -25.71 1.76 -15.60
C PHE A 121 -25.72 0.92 -14.30
N ASP A 122 -25.43 -0.39 -14.40
CA ASP A 122 -25.29 -1.27 -13.23
C ASP A 122 -24.25 -0.77 -12.22
N GLN A 123 -23.18 -0.15 -12.72
CA GLN A 123 -22.12 0.37 -11.88
C GLN A 123 -22.50 1.72 -11.24
N LEU A 124 -23.25 2.57 -11.94
CA LEU A 124 -23.83 3.80 -11.40
C LEU A 124 -24.81 3.47 -10.26
N ALA A 125 -25.73 2.52 -10.50
CA ALA A 125 -26.65 2.04 -9.47
C ALA A 125 -25.89 1.52 -8.23
N LYS A 126 -24.76 0.82 -8.42
CA LYS A 126 -23.91 0.38 -7.30
C LYS A 126 -23.22 1.52 -6.55
N TRP A 127 -22.89 2.63 -7.22
CA TRP A 127 -22.33 3.82 -6.56
C TRP A 127 -23.38 4.55 -5.74
N MET A 128 -24.62 4.61 -6.23
CA MET A 128 -25.74 5.22 -5.52
C MET A 128 -26.25 4.35 -4.36
N ASP A 129 -26.03 3.04 -4.42
CA ASP A 129 -26.42 2.10 -3.39
C ASP A 129 -25.41 2.06 -2.23
N ASP A 130 -25.56 2.99 -1.28
CA ASP A 130 -24.78 3.01 -0.05
C ASP A 130 -25.49 2.19 1.03
N ARG A 131 -25.26 0.88 0.94
CA ARG A 131 -25.46 -0.07 2.05
C ARG A 131 -24.11 -0.50 2.62
N PRO A 132 -23.35 0.38 3.29
CA PRO A 132 -22.11 0.02 3.95
C PRO A 132 -22.51 -0.64 5.27
N ARG A 133 -22.69 -1.96 5.26
CA ARG A 133 -22.67 -2.85 6.43
C ARG A 133 -23.14 -4.24 6.04
N ASN A 134 -22.77 -5.20 6.87
CA ASN A 134 -23.11 -6.61 6.78
C ASN A 134 -24.62 -6.83 7.02
N VAL A 135 -25.49 -6.32 6.15
CA VAL A 135 -26.83 -6.88 6.01
C VAL A 135 -26.59 -8.31 5.55
N LYS A 136 -26.75 -9.30 6.44
CA LYS A 136 -26.48 -10.73 6.18
C LYS A 136 -26.76 -11.08 4.71
N GLY A 137 -25.70 -11.40 3.96
CA GLY A 137 -25.78 -11.78 2.53
C GLY A 137 -25.45 -10.70 1.49
N TYR A 138 -25.10 -9.46 1.87
CA TYR A 138 -24.74 -8.40 0.93
C TYR A 138 -23.26 -7.95 1.07
N GLY A 139 -22.43 -8.34 0.09
CA GLY A 139 -21.00 -8.00 0.03
C GLY A 139 -20.13 -9.24 -0.14
N LYS A 140 -19.06 -9.14 -0.93
CA LYS A 140 -18.14 -10.28 -1.20
C LYS A 140 -16.94 -10.35 -0.25
N HIS A 141 -16.71 -9.32 0.57
CA HIS A 141 -15.59 -9.36 1.51
C HIS A 141 -16.00 -10.09 2.79
N PRO A 142 -15.24 -11.09 3.25
CA PRO A 142 -15.63 -11.94 4.37
C PRO A 142 -15.76 -11.16 5.69
N ILE A 143 -14.93 -10.13 5.89
CA ILE A 143 -14.87 -9.34 7.13
C ILE A 143 -15.73 -8.07 7.01
N TYR A 144 -15.26 -7.10 6.21
CA TYR A 144 -15.89 -5.78 6.10
C TYR A 144 -17.17 -5.69 5.24
N GLY A 145 -17.57 -6.76 4.52
CA GLY A 145 -18.73 -6.71 3.63
C GLY A 145 -18.54 -5.81 2.39
N ARG A 146 -19.51 -4.93 2.09
CA ARG A 146 -19.48 -4.07 0.90
C ARG A 146 -18.61 -2.82 1.11
N LYS A 147 -17.89 -2.42 0.05
CA LYS A 147 -17.11 -1.17 -0.01
C LYS A 147 -18.02 0.06 0.03
N GLN A 148 -17.65 1.05 0.85
CA GLN A 148 -18.26 2.38 0.82
C GLN A 148 -18.01 3.04 -0.55
N GLN A 149 -18.99 3.82 -1.03
CA GLN A 149 -18.96 4.46 -2.35
C GLN A 149 -19.20 5.97 -2.27
N ASN A 150 -18.72 6.66 -1.22
CA ASN A 150 -18.85 8.13 -1.09
C ASN A 150 -18.21 8.85 -2.29
N ARG A 151 -19.02 9.25 -3.26
CA ARG A 151 -18.55 9.86 -4.50
C ARG A 151 -19.14 11.25 -4.65
N GLU A 152 -18.28 12.20 -4.99
CA GLU A 152 -18.63 13.58 -5.17
C GLU A 152 -17.81 14.14 -6.34
N TYR A 153 -18.51 14.73 -7.29
CA TYR A 153 -17.94 15.28 -8.52
C TYR A 153 -18.48 16.69 -8.77
N ASN A 154 -17.76 17.48 -9.56
CA ASN A 154 -18.16 18.86 -9.84
C ASN A 154 -19.34 18.95 -10.81
N ASN A 155 -19.49 17.96 -11.70
CA ASN A 155 -20.52 17.93 -12.75
C ASN A 155 -20.72 16.50 -13.28
N TRP A 156 -21.76 16.30 -14.09
CA TRP A 156 -22.06 14.99 -14.70
C TRP A 156 -21.02 14.48 -15.70
N ILE A 157 -20.23 15.36 -16.33
CA ILE A 157 -19.16 14.93 -17.24
C ILE A 157 -18.07 14.18 -16.45
N GLU A 158 -17.70 14.68 -15.27
CA GLU A 158 -16.79 13.98 -14.36
C GLU A 158 -17.37 12.64 -13.89
N VAL A 159 -18.67 12.58 -13.57
CA VAL A 159 -19.35 11.31 -13.24
C VAL A 159 -19.22 10.31 -14.39
N ALA A 160 -19.49 10.75 -15.62
CA ALA A 160 -19.38 9.93 -16.83
C ALA A 160 -17.95 9.40 -17.04
N MET A 161 -16.95 10.28 -16.97
CA MET A 161 -15.53 9.90 -17.13
C MET A 161 -15.10 8.91 -16.06
N ALA A 162 -15.44 9.19 -14.80
CA ALA A 162 -15.11 8.32 -13.68
C ALA A 162 -15.77 6.95 -13.82
N LEU A 163 -17.04 6.91 -14.23
CA LEU A 163 -17.82 5.69 -14.39
C LEU A 163 -17.23 4.81 -15.50
N VAL A 164 -16.94 5.41 -16.67
CA VAL A 164 -16.33 4.70 -17.78
C VAL A 164 -14.94 4.18 -17.41
N GLY A 165 -14.10 5.03 -16.83
CA GLY A 165 -12.77 4.65 -16.37
C GLY A 165 -12.79 3.53 -15.33
N TRP A 166 -13.69 3.61 -14.35
CA TRP A 166 -13.85 2.57 -13.34
C TRP A 166 -14.31 1.25 -13.95
N VAL A 167 -15.30 1.25 -14.82
CA VAL A 167 -15.76 0.00 -15.46
C VAL A 167 -14.65 -0.60 -16.33
N ASN A 168 -13.95 0.21 -17.13
CA ASN A 168 -12.92 -0.26 -18.05
C ASN A 168 -11.68 -0.79 -17.30
N ALA A 169 -11.34 -0.23 -16.14
CA ALA A 169 -10.24 -0.71 -15.29
C ALA A 169 -10.57 -2.00 -14.50
N ALA A 170 -11.74 -2.61 -14.70
CA ALA A 170 -12.14 -3.83 -13.97
C ALA A 170 -11.19 -5.03 -14.15
N PRO A 171 -10.62 -5.31 -15.33
CA PRO A 171 -9.60 -6.36 -15.49
C PRO A 171 -8.36 -6.08 -14.64
N GLY A 172 -7.84 -4.85 -14.67
CA GLY A 172 -6.71 -4.42 -13.84
C GLY A 172 -6.98 -4.60 -12.35
N ARG A 173 -8.17 -4.22 -11.85
CA ARG A 173 -8.53 -4.44 -10.43
C ARG A 173 -8.58 -5.91 -10.00
N LYS A 174 -8.84 -6.83 -10.93
CA LYS A 174 -8.80 -8.28 -10.67
C LYS A 174 -7.35 -8.77 -10.60
N GLN A 175 -6.51 -8.32 -11.53
CA GLN A 175 -5.07 -8.60 -11.51
C GLN A 175 -4.41 -8.06 -10.25
N GLU A 176 -4.71 -6.82 -9.86
CA GLU A 176 -4.26 -6.25 -8.59
C GLU A 176 -4.68 -7.12 -7.39
N LYS A 177 -5.90 -7.66 -7.38
CA LYS A 177 -6.31 -8.56 -6.30
C LYS A 177 -5.48 -9.85 -6.28
N ALA A 178 -5.19 -10.42 -7.45
CA ALA A 178 -4.35 -11.61 -7.56
C ALA A 178 -2.92 -11.32 -7.06
N LEU A 179 -2.30 -10.25 -7.57
CA LEU A 179 -0.99 -9.77 -7.14
C LEU A 179 -0.93 -9.51 -5.64
N ALA A 180 -1.94 -8.86 -5.07
CA ALA A 180 -1.97 -8.60 -3.63
C ALA A 180 -1.93 -9.89 -2.81
N ASN A 181 -2.63 -10.95 -3.25
CA ASN A 181 -2.56 -12.25 -2.60
C ASN A 181 -1.17 -12.89 -2.74
N GLU A 182 -0.55 -12.79 -3.93
CA GLU A 182 0.80 -13.29 -4.18
C GLU A 182 1.82 -12.59 -3.26
N VAL A 183 1.78 -11.26 -3.19
CA VAL A 183 2.60 -10.44 -2.28
C VAL A 183 2.41 -10.88 -0.83
N TYR A 184 1.18 -11.08 -0.40
CA TYR A 184 0.86 -11.45 0.97
C TYR A 184 1.38 -12.83 1.36
N GLN A 185 1.51 -13.73 0.38
CA GLN A 185 2.00 -15.10 0.55
C GLN A 185 3.50 -15.23 0.26
N ASN A 186 4.18 -14.15 -0.13
CA ASN A 186 5.58 -14.18 -0.53
C ASN A 186 6.53 -14.13 0.69
N PRO A 187 7.21 -15.24 1.05
CA PRO A 187 8.09 -15.29 2.23
C PRO A 187 9.37 -14.45 2.06
N GLU A 188 9.83 -14.22 0.84
CA GLU A 188 11.03 -13.44 0.56
C GLU A 188 10.77 -11.95 0.79
N LEU A 189 9.64 -11.46 0.28
CA LEU A 189 9.19 -10.09 0.51
C LEU A 189 8.95 -9.83 2.00
N ASP A 190 8.27 -10.75 2.70
CA ASP A 190 8.03 -10.63 4.15
C ASP A 190 9.33 -10.54 4.95
N ALA A 191 10.36 -11.26 4.51
CA ALA A 191 11.66 -11.24 5.16
C ALA A 191 12.50 -10.01 4.80
N VAL A 192 12.37 -9.44 3.59
CA VAL A 192 12.91 -8.11 3.28
C VAL A 192 12.29 -7.05 4.21
N LEU A 193 10.98 -7.12 4.46
CA LEU A 193 10.33 -6.23 5.44
C LEU A 193 10.84 -6.46 6.87
N THR A 194 11.06 -7.72 7.27
CA THR A 194 11.70 -8.06 8.55
C THR A 194 13.05 -7.37 8.68
N GLY A 195 13.85 -7.40 7.61
CA GLY A 195 15.12 -6.70 7.54
C GLY A 195 15.00 -5.18 7.65
N LEU A 196 14.00 -4.59 7.00
CA LEU A 196 13.72 -3.17 7.11
C LEU A 196 13.30 -2.76 8.54
N VAL A 197 12.41 -3.53 9.20
CA VAL A 197 12.03 -3.29 10.60
C VAL A 197 13.26 -3.36 11.52
N HIS A 198 14.17 -4.30 11.26
CA HIS A 198 15.43 -4.39 11.99
C HIS A 198 16.30 -3.15 11.80
N LYS A 199 16.40 -2.60 10.57
CA LYS A 199 17.13 -1.36 10.31
C LYS A 199 16.54 -0.16 11.06
N VAL A 200 15.21 -0.06 11.15
CA VAL A 200 14.54 0.94 11.98
C VAL A 200 14.99 0.83 13.44
N ARG A 201 15.05 -0.39 14.00
CA ARG A 201 15.60 -0.62 15.35
C ARG A 201 17.03 -0.12 15.48
N LEU A 202 17.91 -0.51 14.56
CA LEU A 202 19.32 -0.09 14.59
C LEU A 202 19.46 1.44 14.55
N LYS A 203 18.61 2.11 13.76
CA LYS A 203 18.60 3.57 13.67
C LYS A 203 18.18 4.22 15.00
N ILE A 204 17.23 3.62 15.71
CA ILE A 204 16.85 4.05 17.07
C ILE A 204 17.99 3.79 18.05
N GLU A 205 18.62 2.61 18.01
CA GLU A 205 19.72 2.23 18.91
C GLU A 205 20.94 3.14 18.75
N ALA A 206 21.24 3.61 17.54
CA ALA A 206 22.32 4.58 17.28
C ALA A 206 22.10 5.95 17.98
N LEU A 207 20.87 6.27 18.39
CA LEU A 207 20.59 7.44 19.21
C LEU A 207 21.15 7.29 20.63
N LYS A 208 21.44 6.08 21.10
CA LYS A 208 22.03 5.86 22.43
C LYS A 208 23.35 6.60 22.59
N ASP A 209 24.15 6.62 21.52
CA ASP A 209 25.50 7.20 21.55
C ASP A 209 25.48 8.70 21.22
N THR A 210 24.55 9.14 20.37
CA THR A 210 24.47 10.53 19.89
C THR A 210 23.48 11.41 20.67
N HIS A 211 22.41 10.81 21.19
CA HIS A 211 21.29 11.48 21.85
C HIS A 211 20.70 10.60 22.98
N PRO A 212 21.48 10.26 24.03
CA PRO A 212 21.12 9.22 25.00
C PRO A 212 19.78 9.47 25.69
N GLN A 213 19.49 10.71 26.07
CA GLN A 213 18.21 11.04 26.72
C GLN A 213 17.03 10.82 25.78
N ARG A 214 17.16 11.20 24.51
CA ARG A 214 16.14 11.00 23.50
C ARG A 214 15.91 9.51 23.22
N TYR A 215 16.98 8.72 23.17
CA TYR A 215 16.91 7.27 23.06
C TYR A 215 16.14 6.64 24.22
N LEU A 216 16.40 7.05 25.46
CA LEU A 216 15.69 6.55 26.65
C LEU A 216 14.20 6.85 26.58
N GLU A 217 13.84 8.06 26.17
CA GLU A 217 12.44 8.48 26.01
C GLU A 217 11.73 7.68 24.92
N ILE A 218 12.32 7.59 23.71
CA ILE A 218 11.78 6.81 22.59
C ILE A 218 11.59 5.34 23.01
N THR A 219 12.61 4.73 23.63
CA THR A 219 12.54 3.33 24.06
C THR A 219 11.43 3.11 25.09
N LYS A 220 11.24 4.06 26.01
CA LYS A 220 10.16 4.00 27.00
C LYS A 220 8.79 4.08 26.34
N GLU A 221 8.60 4.97 25.36
CA GLU A 221 7.33 5.09 24.61
C GLU A 221 7.03 3.88 23.73
N LEU A 222 8.05 3.28 23.10
CA LEU A 222 7.90 2.07 22.27
C LEU A 222 7.58 0.82 23.09
N LYS A 223 8.08 0.74 24.33
CA LYS A 223 7.80 -0.36 25.26
C LYS A 223 6.45 -0.23 25.98
N SER A 224 5.86 0.95 26.01
CA SER A 224 4.58 1.19 26.68
C SER A 224 3.42 1.44 25.71
N ASN A 225 3.70 1.64 24.41
CA ASN A 225 2.77 2.16 23.40
C ASN A 225 2.12 3.51 23.78
N LYS A 226 2.72 4.24 24.73
CA LYS A 226 2.19 5.49 25.28
C LYS A 226 3.23 6.60 25.17
N THR A 227 2.78 7.81 24.84
CA THR A 227 3.65 8.98 24.80
C THR A 227 4.01 9.46 26.20
N LEU A 228 5.25 9.94 26.37
CA LEU A 228 5.67 10.71 27.52
C LEU A 228 5.25 12.15 27.27
N ILE A 229 4.24 12.65 27.96
CA ILE A 229 3.78 14.03 27.75
C ILE A 229 4.92 14.99 28.07
N ARG A 230 5.32 15.74 27.05
CA ARG A 230 5.95 17.05 27.23
C ARG A 230 4.81 18.05 27.35
N SER A 231 4.56 18.56 28.55
CA SER A 231 3.66 19.70 28.72
C SER A 231 4.26 20.85 27.93
N ILE A 232 3.64 21.20 26.79
CA ILE A 232 3.99 22.41 26.03
C ILE A 232 3.51 23.65 26.82
N LYS A 233 2.62 23.48 27.81
CA LYS A 233 2.04 24.54 28.63
C LYS A 233 1.99 24.17 30.11
N GLY A 234 3.14 24.28 30.79
CA GLY A 234 3.29 24.58 32.23
C GLY A 234 2.60 23.73 33.31
N ASN A 235 1.30 23.42 33.23
CA ASN A 235 0.48 23.02 34.40
C ASN A 235 -0.57 21.93 34.16
N GLU A 236 -0.66 21.30 32.98
CA GLU A 236 -1.62 20.20 32.76
C GLU A 236 -1.10 18.85 33.25
N LYS A 237 -1.96 18.08 33.93
CA LYS A 237 -1.67 16.73 34.43
C LYS A 237 -1.19 15.82 33.28
N GLN A 238 -0.13 15.07 33.57
CA GLN A 238 0.42 14.06 32.66
C GLN A 238 -0.60 12.91 32.47
N SER A 239 -1.39 12.90 31.39
CA SER A 239 -2.16 11.74 30.92
C SER A 239 -1.46 10.95 29.80
N GLU A 240 -0.86 9.80 30.12
CA GLU A 240 -0.33 8.87 29.11
C GLU A 240 -1.33 8.64 27.97
N THR A 241 -0.94 8.95 26.73
CA THR A 241 -1.81 8.83 25.56
C THR A 241 -1.28 7.75 24.63
N LEU A 242 -2.14 6.80 24.23
CA LEU A 242 -1.79 5.79 23.24
C LEU A 242 -1.50 6.46 21.90
N TYR A 243 -0.48 6.00 21.18
CA TYR A 243 -0.22 6.41 19.79
C TYR A 243 -0.27 5.20 18.84
N GLY A 244 -0.35 5.48 17.54
CA GLY A 244 -0.55 4.49 16.49
C GLY A 244 -1.98 4.52 15.99
N HIS A 245 -2.19 5.25 14.89
CA HIS A 245 -3.52 5.44 14.33
C HIS A 245 -4.06 4.13 13.73
N TYR A 246 -3.24 3.37 13.00
CA TYR A 246 -3.71 2.18 12.29
C TYR A 246 -3.96 1.02 13.23
N GLU A 247 -3.12 0.85 14.25
CA GLU A 247 -3.37 -0.13 15.31
C GLU A 247 -4.73 0.10 15.99
N LYS A 248 -5.08 1.37 16.26
CA LYS A 248 -6.37 1.75 16.84
C LYS A 248 -7.52 1.50 15.87
N GLU A 249 -7.40 1.90 14.61
CA GLU A 249 -8.45 1.68 13.60
C GLU A 249 -8.71 0.19 13.38
N MET A 250 -7.67 -0.64 13.33
CA MET A 250 -7.81 -2.09 13.19
C MET A 250 -8.43 -2.73 14.44
N SER A 251 -8.07 -2.27 15.64
CA SER A 251 -8.68 -2.72 16.88
C SER A 251 -10.15 -2.34 16.98
N LYS A 252 -10.49 -1.11 16.59
CA LYS A 252 -11.87 -0.63 16.51
C LYS A 252 -12.67 -1.46 15.50
N ALA A 253 -12.12 -1.72 14.32
CA ALA A 253 -12.76 -2.57 13.33
C ALA A 253 -12.96 -4.01 13.84
N ALA A 254 -11.96 -4.57 14.54
CA ALA A 254 -12.08 -5.89 15.16
C ALA A 254 -13.28 -5.98 16.12
N ASP A 255 -13.46 -4.96 16.94
CA ASP A 255 -14.56 -4.91 17.92
C ASP A 255 -15.91 -4.59 17.25
N GLU A 256 -15.94 -3.67 16.28
CA GLU A 256 -17.17 -3.31 15.54
C GLU A 256 -17.69 -4.47 14.69
N PHE A 257 -16.81 -5.24 14.05
CA PHE A 257 -17.21 -6.34 13.16
C PHE A 257 -17.17 -7.72 13.82
N GLY A 258 -16.68 -7.83 15.06
CA GLY A 258 -16.55 -9.12 15.76
C GLY A 258 -15.47 -10.04 15.19
N HIS A 259 -14.42 -9.46 14.59
CA HIS A 259 -13.32 -10.17 13.93
C HIS A 259 -12.00 -9.91 14.67
N GLN A 260 -11.76 -10.66 15.75
CA GLN A 260 -10.57 -10.48 16.61
C GLN A 260 -9.26 -10.73 15.86
N GLU A 261 -9.28 -11.49 14.76
CA GLU A 261 -8.15 -11.67 13.87
C GLU A 261 -7.65 -10.38 13.21
N LEU A 262 -8.43 -9.29 13.24
CA LEU A 262 -8.01 -7.96 12.76
C LEU A 262 -7.07 -7.25 13.74
N LYS A 263 -7.07 -7.61 15.02
CA LYS A 263 -6.17 -7.00 16.01
C LYS A 263 -4.71 -7.32 15.66
N VAL A 264 -3.83 -6.36 15.94
CA VAL A 264 -2.39 -6.60 15.85
C VAL A 264 -1.99 -7.68 16.85
N THR A 265 -0.97 -8.47 16.52
CA THR A 265 -0.53 -9.59 17.36
C THR A 265 0.63 -9.27 18.30
N TYR A 266 1.26 -8.10 18.16
CA TYR A 266 2.28 -7.62 19.11
C TYR A 266 1.61 -6.88 20.28
N ASN A 267 2.20 -6.95 21.48
CA ASN A 267 1.70 -6.19 22.63
C ASN A 267 2.25 -4.77 22.63
N THR A 268 3.50 -4.61 22.20
CA THR A 268 4.18 -3.32 22.14
C THR A 268 4.90 -3.15 20.80
N LYS A 269 5.10 -1.91 20.37
CA LYS A 269 5.90 -1.61 19.18
C LYS A 269 7.37 -2.01 19.35
N TRP A 270 7.84 -2.15 20.59
CA TRP A 270 9.14 -2.73 20.88
C TRP A 270 9.23 -4.23 20.59
N ASP A 271 8.13 -4.98 20.74
CA ASP A 271 8.11 -6.44 20.49
C ASP A 271 8.43 -6.73 19.01
N ILE A 272 7.79 -5.99 18.10
CA ILE A 272 8.03 -6.13 16.65
C ILE A 272 9.38 -5.59 16.21
N LEU A 273 9.92 -4.54 16.86
CA LEU A 273 11.29 -4.11 16.63
C LEU A 273 12.31 -5.18 17.00
N THR A 274 12.08 -5.89 18.11
CA THR A 274 13.04 -6.88 18.64
C THR A 274 12.92 -8.25 18.01
N ASN A 275 11.72 -8.64 17.56
CA ASN A 275 11.48 -9.93 16.91
C ASN A 275 10.55 -9.80 15.69
N PRO A 276 10.94 -9.06 14.64
CA PRO A 276 10.06 -8.80 13.51
C PRO A 276 9.63 -10.07 12.78
N GLY A 277 10.45 -11.13 12.79
CA GLY A 277 10.15 -12.41 12.14
C GLY A 277 8.99 -13.18 12.78
N ALA A 278 8.58 -12.86 14.02
CA ALA A 278 7.42 -13.47 14.66
C ALA A 278 6.07 -12.89 14.21
N PHE A 279 6.10 -11.79 13.45
CA PHE A 279 4.91 -11.05 13.04
C PHE A 279 4.63 -11.24 11.56
N ARG A 280 3.35 -11.22 11.20
CA ARG A 280 2.91 -11.36 9.80
C ARG A 280 3.13 -10.05 9.04
N LEU A 281 3.15 -10.12 7.71
CA LEU A 281 3.27 -8.98 6.81
C LEU A 281 2.33 -7.82 7.19
N ARG A 282 1.06 -8.12 7.48
CA ARG A 282 0.07 -7.12 7.90
C ARG A 282 0.52 -6.34 9.14
N ASP A 283 0.97 -7.04 10.18
CA ASP A 283 1.37 -6.42 11.44
C ASP A 283 2.63 -5.56 11.24
N LYS A 284 3.54 -5.99 10.37
CA LYS A 284 4.70 -5.18 9.95
C LYS A 284 4.27 -3.91 9.21
N VAL A 285 3.31 -3.99 8.29
CA VAL A 285 2.82 -2.80 7.57
C VAL A 285 2.13 -1.81 8.52
N ILE A 286 1.27 -2.29 9.42
CA ILE A 286 0.61 -1.46 10.45
C ILE A 286 1.66 -0.78 11.33
N PHE A 287 2.64 -1.55 11.82
CA PHE A 287 3.74 -1.03 12.62
C PHE A 287 4.55 0.03 11.87
N LEU A 288 4.99 -0.24 10.63
CA LEU A 288 5.79 0.69 9.83
C LEU A 288 5.01 1.98 9.54
N HIS A 289 3.70 1.88 9.33
CA HIS A 289 2.83 3.05 9.18
C HIS A 289 2.82 3.88 10.48
N ASP A 290 2.47 3.28 11.60
CA ASP A 290 2.39 3.98 12.89
C ASP A 290 3.73 4.58 13.32
N ILE A 291 4.84 3.88 13.03
CA ILE A 291 6.20 4.36 13.32
C ILE A 291 6.60 5.54 12.43
N THR A 292 6.16 5.54 11.18
CA THR A 292 6.34 6.68 10.28
C THR A 292 5.66 7.93 10.86
N GLU A 293 4.46 7.79 11.40
CA GLU A 293 3.77 8.91 12.07
C GLU A 293 4.44 9.29 13.40
N TYR A 294 4.94 8.31 14.15
CA TYR A 294 5.64 8.52 15.41
C TYR A 294 6.93 9.34 15.24
N PHE A 295 7.74 9.04 14.22
CA PHE A 295 9.02 9.74 13.97
C PHE A 295 8.91 10.94 13.02
N GLY A 296 7.80 11.07 12.31
CA GLY A 296 7.57 12.11 11.32
C GLY A 296 7.21 13.48 11.90
N LYS A 297 6.67 14.35 11.05
CA LYS A 297 6.08 15.63 11.46
C LYS A 297 4.82 15.38 12.28
N HIS A 298 4.67 16.11 13.38
CA HIS A 298 3.46 16.08 14.21
C HIS A 298 2.20 16.32 13.35
N GLN A 299 1.25 15.41 13.47
CA GLN A 299 -0.09 15.52 12.91
C GLN A 299 -1.08 15.87 14.03
N PRO A 300 -2.09 16.72 13.79
CA PRO A 300 -3.04 17.15 14.82
C PRO A 300 -3.80 16.01 15.52
N TRP A 301 -3.99 14.87 14.84
CA TRP A 301 -4.69 13.70 15.38
C TRP A 301 -3.78 12.76 16.20
N ASN A 302 -2.45 12.98 16.18
CA ASN A 302 -1.49 12.16 16.90
C ASN A 302 -0.91 12.93 18.09
N PRO A 303 -0.71 12.28 19.25
CA PRO A 303 -0.03 12.91 20.36
C PRO A 303 1.41 13.29 19.99
N VAL A 304 1.98 14.25 20.73
CA VAL A 304 3.40 14.60 20.62
C VAL A 304 4.23 13.43 21.17
N THR A 305 5.27 13.03 20.43
CA THR A 305 6.12 11.87 20.76
C THR A 305 7.59 12.30 20.93
N ALA A 306 8.38 11.50 21.64
CA ALA A 306 9.83 11.71 21.72
C ALA A 306 10.56 11.52 20.36
N GLY A 307 9.93 10.79 19.45
CA GLY A 307 10.44 10.48 18.12
C GLY A 307 10.27 11.55 17.06
N GLN A 308 9.40 12.54 17.27
CA GLN A 308 9.01 13.48 16.19
C GLN A 308 10.20 14.21 15.55
N HIS A 309 10.11 14.47 14.25
CA HIS A 309 11.14 15.15 13.46
C HIS A 309 12.46 14.37 13.31
N LEU A 310 12.45 13.04 13.50
CA LEU A 310 13.60 12.21 13.15
C LEU A 310 13.61 11.80 11.68
N ILE A 311 12.43 11.65 11.06
CA ILE A 311 12.31 11.42 9.62
C ILE A 311 12.33 12.79 8.90
N PRO A 312 13.10 12.96 7.81
CA PRO A 312 13.05 14.15 6.98
C PRO A 312 11.64 14.48 6.50
N VAL A 313 11.34 15.76 6.30
CA VAL A 313 10.08 16.18 5.69
C VAL A 313 10.10 15.83 4.20
N ASP A 314 8.98 15.36 3.68
CA ASP A 314 8.77 15.08 2.26
C ASP A 314 9.21 16.28 1.41
N ASN A 315 9.97 16.02 0.35
CA ASN A 315 10.39 17.04 -0.62
C ASN A 315 9.74 16.80 -2.00
N ASP A 316 9.80 17.81 -2.88
CA ASP A 316 9.14 17.76 -4.20
C ASP A 316 9.56 16.52 -5.02
N ALA A 317 10.83 16.12 -4.96
CA ALA A 317 11.33 14.97 -5.71
C ALA A 317 10.74 13.64 -5.23
N ASP A 318 10.43 13.53 -3.93
CA ASP A 318 9.82 12.33 -3.34
C ASP A 318 8.35 12.17 -3.75
N ALA A 319 7.71 13.27 -4.18
CA ALA A 319 6.27 13.38 -4.40
C ALA A 319 5.89 13.62 -5.87
N MET A 320 6.77 13.27 -6.82
CA MET A 320 6.47 13.39 -8.25
C MET A 320 5.44 12.33 -8.69
N VAL A 321 4.40 12.79 -9.37
CA VAL A 321 3.31 12.00 -9.97
C VAL A 321 3.53 11.87 -11.46
N THR A 322 3.34 10.69 -12.05
CA THR A 322 3.39 10.52 -13.51
C THR A 322 2.18 11.13 -14.17
N THR A 323 2.40 11.98 -15.18
CA THR A 323 1.34 12.63 -15.97
C THR A 323 1.37 12.20 -17.44
N ASP A 324 2.48 11.62 -17.91
CA ASP A 324 2.59 11.02 -19.24
C ASP A 324 3.61 9.88 -19.28
N VAL A 325 3.46 8.97 -20.26
CA VAL A 325 4.39 7.86 -20.48
C VAL A 325 4.66 7.59 -21.96
N ASP A 326 5.82 7.00 -22.26
CA ASP A 326 6.15 6.52 -23.60
C ASP A 326 5.48 5.16 -23.93
N ALA A 327 5.73 4.65 -25.13
CA ALA A 327 5.20 3.37 -25.60
C ALA A 327 5.65 2.15 -24.76
N THR A 328 6.74 2.27 -24.00
CA THR A 328 7.23 1.22 -23.11
C THR A 328 6.66 1.33 -21.68
N GLY A 329 5.89 2.38 -21.40
CA GLY A 329 5.36 2.69 -20.08
C GLY A 329 6.33 3.45 -19.18
N GLU A 330 7.44 3.96 -19.73
CA GLU A 330 8.35 4.82 -18.97
C GLU A 330 7.79 6.23 -18.82
N ARG A 331 8.04 6.83 -17.66
CA ARG A 331 7.56 8.16 -17.30
C ARG A 331 8.26 9.21 -18.17
N THR A 332 7.47 9.97 -18.94
CA THR A 332 7.96 11.07 -19.80
C THR A 332 7.61 12.45 -19.27
N ALA A 333 6.55 12.56 -18.45
CA ALA A 333 6.17 13.80 -17.79
C ALA A 333 5.70 13.56 -16.36
N THR A 334 5.89 14.59 -15.52
CA THR A 334 5.52 14.55 -14.10
C THR A 334 5.03 15.89 -13.57
N GLU A 335 4.29 15.83 -12.48
CA GLU A 335 3.89 16.99 -11.66
C GLU A 335 4.16 16.67 -10.17
N THR A 336 4.53 17.67 -9.37
CA THR A 336 4.74 17.47 -7.92
C THR A 336 3.39 17.42 -7.20
N ALA A 337 3.22 16.42 -6.33
CA ALA A 337 2.09 16.34 -5.41
C ALA A 337 2.22 17.24 -4.17
N LEU A 338 3.35 17.93 -4.03
CA LEU A 338 3.59 18.93 -3.00
C LEU A 338 3.56 20.31 -3.62
N THR A 339 2.75 21.21 -3.08
CA THR A 339 2.78 22.63 -3.44
C THR A 339 3.35 23.42 -2.28
N LYS A 340 4.15 24.45 -2.62
CA LYS A 340 4.68 25.39 -1.63
C LYS A 340 3.51 26.10 -0.94
N GLU A 341 3.35 25.82 0.35
CA GLU A 341 2.32 26.27 1.29
C GLU A 341 1.31 27.33 0.79
N LYS A 342 0.06 26.88 0.62
CA LYS A 342 -1.26 27.55 0.85
C LYS A 342 -2.34 27.06 -0.12
N ASP A 343 -1.97 26.38 -1.19
CA ASP A 343 -2.91 25.97 -2.22
C ASP A 343 -3.29 24.48 -2.10
N LYS A 344 -4.03 24.15 -1.03
CA LYS A 344 -4.56 22.79 -0.80
C LYS A 344 -5.34 22.25 -1.99
N VAL A 345 -5.88 23.12 -2.84
CA VAL A 345 -6.58 22.74 -4.08
C VAL A 345 -5.60 22.17 -5.10
N LYS A 346 -4.43 22.80 -5.28
CA LYS A 346 -3.39 22.29 -6.18
C LYS A 346 -2.77 20.98 -5.68
N ASP A 347 -2.54 20.81 -4.37
CA ASP A 347 -2.07 19.53 -3.81
C ASP A 347 -3.04 18.38 -4.12
N LYS A 348 -4.34 18.64 -3.92
CA LYS A 348 -5.41 17.67 -4.23
C LYS A 348 -5.42 17.34 -5.72
N ARG A 349 -5.35 18.36 -6.59
CA ARG A 349 -5.35 18.21 -8.04
C ARG A 349 -4.15 17.42 -8.57
N ALA A 350 -2.92 17.73 -8.15
CA ALA A 350 -1.74 16.99 -8.63
C ALA A 350 -1.82 15.50 -8.27
N ARG A 351 -2.33 15.20 -7.07
CA ARG A 351 -2.62 13.84 -6.60
C ARG A 351 -3.88 13.23 -7.21
N GLY A 352 -4.60 13.98 -8.05
CA GLY A 352 -5.91 13.66 -8.60
C GLY A 352 -7.00 13.33 -7.56
N MET A 353 -6.86 13.82 -6.32
CA MET A 353 -7.89 13.68 -5.29
C MET A 353 -9.03 14.64 -5.58
N GLY A 354 -10.25 14.12 -5.65
CA GLY A 354 -11.45 14.90 -5.87
C GLY A 354 -11.98 15.56 -4.59
N LEU A 355 -13.28 15.85 -4.60
CA LEU A 355 -13.99 16.50 -3.50
C LEU A 355 -14.02 15.62 -2.24
N THR A 356 -14.19 14.31 -2.42
CA THR A 356 -13.98 13.29 -1.38
C THR A 356 -12.70 12.49 -1.61
N THR A 357 -12.22 11.86 -0.55
CA THR A 357 -11.15 10.84 -0.57
C THR A 357 -11.45 9.66 -1.50
N ALA A 358 -12.71 9.42 -1.86
CA ALA A 358 -13.15 8.32 -2.72
C ALA A 358 -13.58 8.77 -4.13
N SER A 359 -13.27 10.01 -4.49
CA SER A 359 -13.49 10.59 -5.83
C SER A 359 -12.18 11.07 -6.42
N ARG A 360 -12.08 10.99 -7.74
CA ARG A 360 -10.93 11.50 -8.48
C ARG A 360 -11.28 12.86 -9.06
N ASP A 361 -10.32 13.77 -9.05
CA ASP A 361 -10.34 14.93 -9.96
C ASP A 361 -10.08 14.38 -11.37
N GLU A 362 -11.12 14.32 -12.21
CA GLU A 362 -11.02 13.80 -13.58
C GLU A 362 -10.26 14.74 -14.52
N ASP A 363 -10.04 16.00 -14.12
CA ASP A 363 -9.25 16.97 -14.86
C ASP A 363 -7.76 16.94 -14.54
N ALA A 364 -7.39 16.30 -13.41
CA ALA A 364 -6.00 16.09 -13.04
C ALA A 364 -5.23 15.30 -14.12
N PRO A 365 -4.02 15.75 -14.53
CA PRO A 365 -3.24 15.07 -15.55
C PRO A 365 -2.97 13.59 -15.24
N SER A 366 -2.72 13.26 -13.97
CA SER A 366 -2.52 11.89 -13.52
C SER A 366 -3.77 11.02 -13.64
N THR A 367 -4.96 11.59 -13.41
CA THR A 367 -6.23 10.88 -13.66
C THR A 367 -6.43 10.67 -15.15
N LYS A 368 -6.22 11.70 -15.99
CA LYS A 368 -6.33 11.58 -17.45
C LYS A 368 -5.43 10.48 -18.02
N LEU A 369 -4.17 10.41 -17.55
CA LEU A 369 -3.26 9.32 -17.86
C LEU A 369 -3.87 7.96 -17.47
N ALA A 370 -4.34 7.83 -16.23
CA ALA A 370 -4.94 6.59 -15.74
C ALA A 370 -6.18 6.17 -16.54
N ARG A 371 -7.03 7.13 -16.95
CA ARG A 371 -8.20 6.86 -17.82
C ARG A 371 -7.76 6.37 -19.20
N ARG A 372 -6.81 7.07 -19.83
CA ARG A 372 -6.25 6.70 -21.15
C ARG A 372 -5.67 5.28 -21.16
N LEU A 373 -5.03 4.88 -20.07
CA LEU A 373 -4.39 3.57 -19.92
C LEU A 373 -5.28 2.52 -19.22
N ASN A 374 -6.54 2.85 -18.92
CA ASN A 374 -7.47 2.00 -18.16
C ASN A 374 -6.89 1.47 -16.84
N LEU A 375 -6.09 2.28 -16.14
CA LEU A 375 -5.49 1.93 -14.87
C LEU A 375 -6.52 2.01 -13.75
N PRO A 376 -6.49 1.06 -12.79
CA PRO A 376 -7.18 1.23 -11.53
C PRO A 376 -6.70 2.48 -10.81
N VAL A 377 -7.63 3.37 -10.45
CA VAL A 377 -7.40 4.53 -9.57
C VAL A 377 -8.62 4.71 -8.67
N TRP A 378 -8.40 5.18 -7.45
CA TRP A 378 -9.47 5.50 -6.50
C TRP A 378 -9.14 6.69 -5.60
N ALA A 379 -8.21 6.53 -4.66
CA ALA A 379 -7.89 7.53 -3.63
C ALA A 379 -6.92 8.62 -4.10
N GLY A 380 -6.24 8.36 -5.21
CA GLY A 380 -5.13 9.12 -5.73
C GLY A 380 -3.76 8.76 -5.20
N GLN A 381 -2.76 9.47 -5.70
CA GLN A 381 -1.36 9.11 -5.45
C GLN A 381 -1.05 9.10 -3.94
N SER A 382 -0.36 8.03 -3.53
CA SER A 382 -0.25 7.63 -2.12
C SER A 382 0.87 8.37 -1.38
N MET A 383 0.54 9.52 -0.79
CA MET A 383 1.50 10.21 0.10
C MET A 383 1.87 9.39 1.34
N THR A 384 1.03 8.43 1.73
CA THR A 384 1.40 7.44 2.75
C THR A 384 2.59 6.60 2.30
N THR A 385 2.62 6.20 1.03
CA THR A 385 3.77 5.50 0.45
C THR A 385 5.03 6.37 0.50
N VAL A 386 4.93 7.65 0.11
CA VAL A 386 6.05 8.61 0.19
C VAL A 386 6.62 8.69 1.62
N ARG A 387 5.76 8.94 2.62
CA ARG A 387 6.20 9.06 4.02
C ARG A 387 6.85 7.77 4.55
N MET A 388 6.28 6.61 4.22
CA MET A 388 6.83 5.31 4.64
C MET A 388 8.16 5.00 3.95
N LEU A 389 8.34 5.43 2.69
CA LEU A 389 9.62 5.29 1.99
C LEU A 389 10.68 6.28 2.48
N ASN A 390 10.29 7.49 2.87
CA ASN A 390 11.18 8.43 3.58
C ASN A 390 11.65 7.87 4.93
N MET A 391 10.77 7.22 5.69
CA MET A 391 11.14 6.47 6.89
C MET A 391 12.11 5.34 6.57
N ALA A 392 11.84 4.55 5.52
CA ALA A 392 12.72 3.47 5.10
C ALA A 392 14.10 4.01 4.71
N GLN A 393 14.17 5.10 3.94
CA GLN A 393 15.42 5.75 3.55
C GLN A 393 16.18 6.28 4.77
N TRP A 394 15.50 6.92 5.73
CA TRP A 394 16.09 7.37 6.99
C TRP A 394 16.74 6.21 7.77
N ALA A 395 16.11 5.04 7.75
CA ALA A 395 16.63 3.82 8.35
C ALA A 395 17.77 3.17 7.56
N GLY A 396 18.14 3.68 6.39
CA GLY A 396 19.17 3.09 5.51
C GLY A 396 18.63 1.99 4.58
N GLY A 397 17.36 2.09 4.21
CA GLY A 397 16.72 1.24 3.22
C GLY A 397 17.34 1.40 1.83
N ARG A 398 17.28 0.32 1.03
CA ARG A 398 17.76 0.22 -0.35
C ARG A 398 16.58 0.05 -1.32
N PRO A 399 16.76 0.22 -2.65
CA PRO A 399 15.70 0.06 -3.65
C PRO A 399 14.89 -1.24 -3.53
N ALA A 400 15.57 -2.32 -3.14
CA ALA A 400 15.00 -3.61 -2.75
C ALA A 400 13.87 -3.50 -1.71
N GLU A 401 14.18 -2.84 -0.60
CA GLU A 401 13.34 -2.69 0.57
C GLU A 401 12.24 -1.67 0.29
N PHE A 402 12.53 -0.64 -0.52
CA PHE A 402 11.54 0.30 -1.01
C PHE A 402 10.48 -0.40 -1.87
N ASN A 403 10.91 -1.26 -2.79
CA ASN A 403 10.00 -2.05 -3.61
C ASN A 403 9.16 -3.01 -2.75
N ALA A 404 9.80 -3.77 -1.85
CA ALA A 404 9.10 -4.68 -0.94
C ALA A 404 8.06 -3.93 -0.08
N LEU A 405 8.44 -2.78 0.47
CA LEU A 405 7.54 -1.93 1.27
C LEU A 405 6.37 -1.40 0.44
N ALA A 406 6.62 -0.87 -0.75
CA ALA A 406 5.57 -0.36 -1.64
C ALA A 406 4.57 -1.47 -2.00
N GLN A 407 5.05 -2.66 -2.36
CA GLN A 407 4.19 -3.79 -2.65
C GLN A 407 3.39 -4.25 -1.43
N ALA A 408 4.00 -4.29 -0.25
CA ALA A 408 3.33 -4.64 1.00
C ALA A 408 2.23 -3.63 1.37
N ILE A 409 2.50 -2.33 1.19
CA ILE A 409 1.52 -1.26 1.37
C ILE A 409 0.33 -1.48 0.44
N PHE A 410 0.59 -1.72 -0.85
CA PHE A 410 -0.46 -2.03 -1.83
C PHE A 410 -1.28 -3.26 -1.43
N ALA A 411 -0.63 -4.36 -1.04
CA ALA A 411 -1.32 -5.59 -0.66
C ALA A 411 -2.19 -5.39 0.59
N PHE A 412 -1.68 -4.65 1.58
CA PHE A 412 -2.43 -4.25 2.76
C PHE A 412 -3.69 -3.44 2.39
N TRP A 413 -3.56 -2.40 1.56
CA TRP A 413 -4.69 -1.63 1.05
C TRP A 413 -5.74 -2.49 0.35
N ARG A 414 -5.28 -3.47 -0.43
CA ARG A 414 -6.14 -4.27 -1.28
C ARG A 414 -6.92 -5.35 -0.51
N LEU A 415 -6.33 -5.90 0.55
CA LEU A 415 -6.81 -7.10 1.25
C LEU A 415 -7.25 -6.85 2.70
N GLU A 416 -6.53 -5.99 3.43
CA GLU A 416 -6.68 -5.86 4.89
C GLU A 416 -7.34 -4.56 5.32
N TYR A 417 -7.28 -3.53 4.47
CA TYR A 417 -7.81 -2.22 4.82
C TYR A 417 -9.34 -2.22 4.96
N ASN A 418 -9.83 -1.54 6.00
CA ASN A 418 -11.25 -1.33 6.23
C ASN A 418 -11.84 -0.41 5.15
N HIS A 419 -12.33 -1.00 4.05
CA HIS A 419 -12.95 -0.28 2.93
C HIS A 419 -14.36 0.28 3.22
N THR A 420 -14.82 0.18 4.47
CA THR A 420 -16.04 0.86 4.94
C THR A 420 -15.71 2.14 5.72
N SER A 421 -14.43 2.54 5.77
CA SER A 421 -14.05 3.86 6.25
C SER A 421 -14.32 4.90 5.17
N ASP A 422 -14.43 6.17 5.57
CA ASP A 422 -14.56 7.28 4.64
C ASP A 422 -13.29 7.48 3.79
N PHE A 423 -12.19 6.80 4.08
CA PHE A 423 -10.96 6.88 3.30
C PHE A 423 -10.94 5.80 2.21
N ALA A 424 -10.69 6.18 0.96
CA ALA A 424 -10.44 5.20 -0.07
C ALA A 424 -9.04 4.59 0.06
N TYR A 425 -8.90 3.34 -0.36
CA TYR A 425 -7.60 2.67 -0.42
C TYR A 425 -6.85 3.04 -1.70
N HIS A 426 -5.52 2.91 -1.66
CA HIS A 426 -4.66 3.12 -2.82
C HIS A 426 -4.50 1.86 -3.68
N THR A 427 -4.63 2.02 -4.99
CA THR A 427 -4.40 1.00 -6.03
C THR A 427 -2.90 0.75 -6.25
N LEU A 428 -2.55 -0.26 -7.05
CA LEU A 428 -1.14 -0.58 -7.35
C LEU A 428 -0.47 0.61 -8.03
N HIS A 429 -1.13 1.22 -9.02
CA HIS A 429 -0.59 2.36 -9.74
C HIS A 429 -0.29 3.53 -8.80
N GLU A 430 -1.24 3.88 -7.91
CA GLU A 430 -1.10 5.00 -6.98
C GLU A 430 0.03 4.82 -5.94
N VAL A 431 0.37 3.57 -5.63
CA VAL A 431 1.47 3.21 -4.71
C VAL A 431 2.80 3.15 -5.46
N MET A 432 2.87 2.39 -6.55
CA MET A 432 4.12 2.15 -7.27
C MET A 432 4.61 3.39 -8.04
N ASP A 433 3.72 4.28 -8.46
CA ASP A 433 4.09 5.56 -9.07
C ASP A 433 4.87 6.44 -8.08
N MET A 434 4.45 6.48 -6.81
CA MET A 434 5.19 7.18 -5.76
C MET A 434 6.51 6.47 -5.42
N ALA A 435 6.50 5.14 -5.40
CA ALA A 435 7.71 4.36 -5.14
C ALA A 435 8.80 4.57 -6.20
N LYS A 436 8.42 4.89 -7.45
CA LYS A 436 9.37 5.20 -8.54
C LYS A 436 10.33 6.35 -8.19
N ASN A 437 9.89 7.30 -7.37
CA ASN A 437 10.72 8.43 -6.91
C ASN A 437 11.89 7.98 -6.02
N PHE A 438 11.80 6.79 -5.44
CA PHE A 438 12.81 6.19 -4.58
C PHE A 438 13.67 5.15 -5.32
N GLY A 439 13.62 5.14 -6.65
CA GLY A 439 14.39 4.21 -7.49
C GLY A 439 13.76 2.83 -7.63
N VAL A 440 12.50 2.64 -7.22
CA VAL A 440 11.76 1.41 -7.52
C VAL A 440 11.45 1.37 -9.01
N THR A 441 11.83 0.27 -9.66
CA THR A 441 11.50 0.08 -11.08
C THR A 441 10.01 -0.13 -11.23
N TYR A 442 9.33 0.84 -11.82
CA TYR A 442 7.92 0.75 -12.16
C TYR A 442 7.70 1.32 -13.56
N LYS A 443 7.13 0.50 -14.44
CA LYS A 443 6.65 0.93 -15.75
C LYS A 443 5.13 0.93 -15.72
N THR A 444 4.53 2.04 -16.08
CA THR A 444 3.08 2.16 -16.16
C THR A 444 2.63 1.36 -17.38
N PRO A 445 1.95 0.21 -17.24
CA PRO A 445 1.69 -0.65 -18.37
C PRO A 445 0.80 0.09 -19.39
N PRO A 446 1.16 0.13 -20.68
CA PRO A 446 0.31 0.74 -21.70
C PRO A 446 -1.00 -0.02 -21.92
N ASN A 447 -1.18 -1.21 -21.31
CA ASN A 447 -2.40 -2.01 -21.48
C ASN A 447 -2.56 -3.06 -20.34
N PRO A 448 -3.66 -3.09 -19.57
CA PRO A 448 -3.90 -4.08 -18.52
C PRO A 448 -4.28 -5.49 -19.06
N GLY A 449 -4.13 -5.75 -20.36
CA GLY A 449 -4.50 -7.01 -21.02
C GLY A 449 -3.38 -8.05 -21.17
N HIS A 450 -2.11 -7.69 -20.97
CA HIS A 450 -0.99 -8.62 -21.13
C HIS A 450 -0.52 -9.09 -19.76
N GLY A 451 -0.89 -10.33 -19.43
CA GLY A 451 -0.71 -10.98 -18.12
C GLY A 451 0.72 -11.33 -17.74
N GLN A 452 1.64 -10.38 -17.85
CA GLN A 452 2.88 -10.41 -17.08
C GLN A 452 2.86 -9.22 -16.15
N LEU A 453 2.74 -9.52 -14.85
CA LEU A 453 3.13 -8.57 -13.82
C LEU A 453 4.54 -8.09 -14.19
N PRO A 454 4.83 -6.78 -14.21
CA PRO A 454 6.14 -6.26 -14.61
C PRO A 454 7.27 -6.65 -13.64
N TYR A 455 7.01 -7.55 -12.69
CA TYR A 455 7.90 -7.96 -11.63
C TYR A 455 8.27 -9.42 -11.80
N ASP A 456 9.49 -9.64 -12.27
CA ASP A 456 10.17 -10.91 -12.11
C ASP A 456 10.71 -10.97 -10.67
N TYR A 457 9.91 -11.55 -9.77
CA TYR A 457 10.30 -11.72 -8.37
C TYR A 457 11.60 -12.52 -8.24
N GLN A 458 11.91 -13.43 -9.17
CA GLN A 458 13.16 -14.18 -9.16
C GLN A 458 14.36 -13.25 -9.40
N LYS A 459 14.26 -12.32 -10.36
CA LYS A 459 15.30 -11.29 -10.55
C LYS A 459 15.44 -10.35 -9.37
N ILE A 460 14.32 -10.00 -8.71
CA ILE A 460 14.40 -9.19 -7.49
C ILE A 460 15.14 -9.96 -6.39
N ASN A 461 14.85 -11.26 -6.26
CA ASN A 461 15.49 -12.12 -5.28
C ASN A 461 17.02 -12.19 -5.49
N GLU A 462 17.46 -12.39 -6.74
CA GLU A 462 18.89 -12.48 -7.05
C GLU A 462 19.63 -11.14 -6.95
N GLN A 463 19.06 -10.06 -7.48
CA GLN A 463 19.75 -8.78 -7.53
C GLN A 463 19.77 -8.07 -6.17
N TYR A 464 18.73 -8.27 -5.35
CA TYR A 464 18.48 -7.42 -4.20
C TYR A 464 18.43 -8.15 -2.87
N ILE A 465 17.85 -9.35 -2.83
CA ILE A 465 17.72 -10.11 -1.59
C ILE A 465 19.04 -10.82 -1.29
N ARG A 466 19.68 -11.42 -2.30
CA ARG A 466 20.95 -12.13 -2.14
C ARG A 466 22.06 -11.31 -1.45
N PRO A 467 22.38 -10.07 -1.87
CA PRO A 467 23.40 -9.27 -1.17
C PRO A 467 23.03 -8.96 0.28
N TYR A 468 21.74 -8.82 0.59
CA TYR A 468 21.27 -8.60 1.96
C TYR A 468 21.41 -9.86 2.82
N VAL A 469 21.06 -11.03 2.28
CA VAL A 469 21.28 -12.33 2.94
C VAL A 469 22.76 -12.51 3.25
N ASP A 470 23.61 -12.24 2.26
CA ASP A 470 25.06 -12.35 2.38
C ASP A 470 25.60 -11.38 3.44
N GLU A 471 25.13 -10.13 3.46
CA GLU A 471 25.48 -9.13 4.48
C GLU A 471 25.05 -9.58 5.89
N MET A 472 23.84 -10.11 6.05
CA MET A 472 23.41 -10.65 7.34
C MET A 472 24.25 -11.85 7.77
N LEU A 473 24.52 -12.80 6.86
CA LEU A 473 25.37 -13.96 7.15
C LEU A 473 26.77 -13.50 7.55
N GLN A 474 27.32 -12.50 6.86
CA GLN A 474 28.63 -11.94 7.17
C GLN A 474 28.63 -11.26 8.53
N ASN A 475 27.62 -10.45 8.85
CA ASN A 475 27.50 -9.79 10.15
C ASN A 475 27.36 -10.81 11.30
N THR A 476 26.56 -11.85 11.10
CA THR A 476 26.45 -12.96 12.05
C THR A 476 27.78 -13.70 12.20
N THR A 477 28.50 -13.95 11.11
CA THR A 477 29.83 -14.58 11.13
C THR A 477 30.85 -13.72 11.87
N ASN A 478 30.89 -12.41 11.61
CA ASN A 478 31.79 -11.46 12.26
C ASN A 478 31.51 -11.38 13.78
N LEU A 479 30.23 -11.39 14.17
CA LEU A 479 29.83 -11.46 15.57
C LEU A 479 30.39 -12.73 16.21
N PHE A 480 30.22 -13.88 15.58
CA PHE A 480 30.75 -15.15 16.08
C PHE A 480 32.27 -15.14 16.25
N GLN A 481 33.00 -14.67 15.25
CA GLN A 481 34.46 -14.58 15.30
C GLN A 481 34.93 -13.62 16.40
N SER A 482 34.24 -12.49 16.57
CA SER A 482 34.52 -11.56 17.67
C SER A 482 34.31 -12.21 19.03
N LEU A 483 33.24 -13.00 19.19
CA LEU A 483 32.95 -13.71 20.42
C LEU A 483 33.99 -14.80 20.71
N GLU A 484 34.36 -15.58 19.71
CA GLU A 484 35.40 -16.60 19.80
C GLU A 484 36.76 -16.00 20.21
N GLY A 485 37.16 -14.89 19.56
CA GLY A 485 38.37 -14.16 19.93
C GLY A 485 38.32 -13.66 21.38
N GLN A 486 37.18 -13.14 21.82
CA GLN A 486 37.01 -12.68 23.21
C GLN A 486 37.05 -13.83 24.22
N ILE A 487 36.40 -14.96 23.93
CA ILE A 487 36.45 -16.17 24.77
C ILE A 487 37.89 -16.68 24.89
N ASN A 488 38.62 -16.75 23.78
CA ASN A 488 40.00 -17.24 23.75
C ASN A 488 40.99 -16.35 24.52
N THR A 489 40.66 -15.07 24.71
CA THR A 489 41.48 -14.15 25.53
C THR A 489 41.27 -14.29 27.05
N ASN A 490 40.43 -15.24 27.51
CA ASN A 490 40.35 -15.71 28.91
C ASN A 490 40.06 -14.66 30.01
N THR A 491 39.59 -13.46 29.66
CA THR A 491 39.37 -12.36 30.62
C THR A 491 37.95 -12.26 31.16
N TRP A 492 37.05 -13.17 30.78
CA TRP A 492 35.63 -13.02 31.06
C TRP A 492 35.20 -13.79 32.30
N THR A 493 34.48 -13.09 33.18
CA THR A 493 33.71 -13.76 34.22
C THR A 493 32.59 -14.60 33.59
N SER A 494 32.16 -15.64 34.31
CA SER A 494 31.05 -16.52 33.88
C SER A 494 29.74 -15.78 33.59
N ASP A 495 29.55 -14.62 34.21
CA ASP A 495 28.34 -13.80 34.05
C ASP A 495 28.44 -12.88 32.83
N GLN A 496 29.64 -12.38 32.50
CA GLN A 496 29.87 -11.66 31.25
C GLN A 496 29.69 -12.59 30.04
N ALA A 497 30.24 -13.81 30.11
CA ALA A 497 30.06 -14.82 29.07
C ALA A 497 28.57 -15.18 28.87
N ARG A 498 27.81 -15.40 29.96
CA ARG A 498 26.36 -15.68 29.86
C ARG A 498 25.56 -14.51 29.28
N ARG A 499 25.84 -13.27 29.68
CA ARG A 499 25.15 -12.10 29.11
C ARG A 499 25.39 -11.98 27.62
N ILE A 500 26.64 -12.16 27.20
CA ILE A 500 27.03 -11.91 25.82
C ILE A 500 26.54 -13.06 24.92
N ALA A 501 26.67 -14.32 25.34
CA ALA A 501 26.08 -15.46 24.64
C ALA A 501 24.55 -15.33 24.56
N GLY A 502 23.88 -14.92 25.66
CA GLY A 502 22.44 -14.69 25.67
C GLY A 502 21.99 -13.55 24.75
N ASN A 503 22.83 -12.52 24.55
CA ASN A 503 22.57 -11.44 23.59
C ASN A 503 22.74 -11.92 22.15
N ALA A 504 23.82 -12.65 21.87
CA ALA A 504 24.08 -13.22 20.54
C ALA A 504 22.99 -14.21 20.12
N VAL A 505 22.58 -15.13 21.02
CA VAL A 505 21.48 -16.06 20.77
C VAL A 505 20.18 -15.30 20.51
N ARG A 506 19.86 -14.27 21.30
CA ARG A 506 18.66 -13.44 21.06
C ARG A 506 18.70 -12.70 19.72
N GLU A 507 19.87 -12.32 19.26
CA GLU A 507 20.04 -11.65 17.98
C GLU A 507 19.96 -12.62 16.79
N ILE A 508 20.48 -13.84 16.94
CA ILE A 508 20.62 -14.81 15.85
C ILE A 508 19.40 -15.70 15.71
N THR A 509 18.79 -16.14 16.82
CA THR A 509 17.67 -17.10 16.81
C THR A 509 16.49 -16.66 15.93
N PRO A 510 16.05 -15.38 15.94
CA PRO A 510 15.00 -14.92 15.03
C PRO A 510 15.38 -14.96 13.55
N LYS A 511 16.68 -14.89 13.23
CA LYS A 511 17.20 -14.90 11.86
C LYS A 511 17.27 -16.30 11.27
N ILE A 512 17.32 -17.36 12.10
CA ILE A 512 17.49 -18.75 11.64
C ILE A 512 16.30 -19.24 10.79
N PRO A 513 15.02 -19.11 11.20
CA PRO A 513 13.90 -19.51 10.35
C PRO A 513 13.82 -18.70 9.06
N MET A 514 14.23 -17.43 9.11
CA MET A 514 14.26 -16.55 7.94
C MET A 514 15.30 -17.02 6.91
N ILE A 515 16.53 -17.29 7.37
CA ILE A 515 17.61 -17.83 6.52
C ILE A 515 17.24 -19.22 5.98
N ALA A 516 16.62 -20.08 6.80
CA ALA A 516 16.18 -21.42 6.40
C ALA A 516 15.04 -21.39 5.38
N GLY A 517 14.05 -20.50 5.55
CA GLY A 517 12.94 -20.33 4.62
C GLY A 517 13.38 -19.77 3.26
N TRP A 518 14.39 -18.90 3.25
CA TRP A 518 15.02 -18.42 2.00
C TRP A 518 15.75 -19.52 1.26
N TRP A 519 16.43 -20.41 1.98
CA TRP A 519 17.17 -21.50 1.37
C TRP A 519 16.27 -22.53 0.66
N GLN A 520 15.04 -22.73 1.12
CA GLN A 520 14.14 -23.72 0.50
C GLN A 520 13.54 -23.25 -0.84
N ASN A 521 13.61 -21.96 -1.16
CA ASN A 521 12.89 -21.35 -2.29
C ASN A 521 13.80 -20.83 -3.42
N ILE A 522 15.12 -20.85 -3.26
CA ILE A 522 16.07 -20.42 -4.30
C ILE A 522 16.40 -21.61 -5.20
N ASP A 523 16.21 -21.47 -6.52
CA ASP A 523 16.62 -22.48 -7.49
C ASP A 523 18.16 -22.49 -7.61
N PHE A 524 18.78 -23.64 -7.37
CA PHE A 524 20.23 -23.76 -7.11
C PHE A 524 20.97 -24.31 -8.32
N THR A 525 21.19 -23.50 -9.36
CA THR A 525 21.86 -24.01 -10.57
C THR A 525 23.34 -23.67 -10.71
N GLU A 526 23.93 -22.65 -10.08
CA GLU A 526 25.36 -22.33 -10.39
C GLU A 526 26.31 -21.84 -9.26
N ALA A 527 25.88 -21.68 -7.99
CA ALA A 527 26.78 -21.19 -6.92
C ALA A 527 26.70 -21.98 -5.60
N ALA A 528 26.73 -23.32 -5.69
CA ALA A 528 26.54 -24.21 -4.55
C ALA A 528 27.70 -24.21 -3.54
N ASP A 529 28.96 -24.03 -3.98
CA ASP A 529 30.12 -24.34 -3.13
C ASP A 529 30.50 -23.23 -2.14
N THR A 530 30.57 -21.97 -2.57
CA THR A 530 30.83 -20.84 -1.67
C THR A 530 29.72 -20.68 -0.62
N ARG A 531 28.47 -21.03 -0.98
CA ARG A 531 27.31 -20.94 -0.11
C ARG A 531 27.20 -22.13 0.86
N LYS A 532 27.52 -23.36 0.42
CA LYS A 532 27.71 -24.50 1.33
C LYS A 532 28.78 -24.21 2.38
N GLN A 533 29.86 -23.52 2.01
CA GLN A 533 30.89 -23.12 2.98
C GLN A 533 30.40 -22.06 3.97
N ALA A 534 29.69 -21.01 3.53
CA ALA A 534 29.12 -20.01 4.43
C ALA A 534 28.07 -20.61 5.38
N LEU A 535 27.18 -21.46 4.87
CA LEU A 535 26.19 -22.18 5.67
C LEU A 535 26.84 -23.18 6.61
N SER A 536 27.86 -23.91 6.16
CA SER A 536 28.66 -24.80 7.02
C SER A 536 29.30 -24.00 8.16
N LYS A 537 29.76 -22.77 7.92
CA LYS A 537 30.30 -21.89 8.98
C LYS A 537 29.22 -21.37 9.92
N VAL A 538 28.03 -21.03 9.43
CA VAL A 538 26.90 -20.63 10.29
C VAL A 538 26.39 -21.80 11.12
N LEU A 539 26.21 -22.98 10.52
CA LEU A 539 25.83 -24.20 11.21
C LEU A 539 26.92 -24.68 12.18
N GLN A 540 28.20 -24.55 11.83
CA GLN A 540 29.30 -24.74 12.77
C GLN A 540 29.24 -23.72 13.90
N GLY A 541 28.96 -22.45 13.63
CA GLY A 541 28.78 -21.41 14.66
C GLY A 541 27.60 -21.70 15.59
N ILE A 542 26.48 -22.19 15.06
CA ILE A 542 25.31 -22.63 15.84
C ILE A 542 25.66 -23.87 16.67
N ASN A 543 26.34 -24.86 16.10
CA ASN A 543 26.79 -26.05 16.82
C ASN A 543 27.84 -25.70 17.88
N LEU A 544 28.74 -24.75 17.61
CA LEU A 544 29.70 -24.24 18.59
C LEU A 544 28.99 -23.50 19.72
N LEU A 545 27.98 -22.66 19.44
CA LEU A 545 27.13 -22.07 20.49
C LEU A 545 26.39 -23.13 21.31
N GLN A 546 25.85 -24.17 20.68
CA GLN A 546 25.14 -25.24 21.38
C GLN A 546 26.11 -26.08 22.23
N MET A 547 27.30 -26.38 21.70
CA MET A 547 28.37 -27.07 22.42
C MET A 547 28.93 -26.23 23.57
N ASP A 548 29.11 -24.92 23.39
CA ASP A 548 29.61 -24.02 24.42
C ASP A 548 28.54 -23.67 25.46
N LEU A 549 27.25 -23.61 25.10
CA LEU A 549 26.16 -23.57 26.08
C LEU A 549 26.11 -24.88 26.89
N GLY A 550 26.37 -26.02 26.26
CA GLY A 550 26.54 -27.31 26.95
C GLY A 550 27.78 -27.34 27.85
N ARG A 551 28.92 -26.81 27.41
CA ARG A 551 30.14 -26.70 28.21
C ARG A 551 30.02 -25.68 29.34
N LEU A 552 29.36 -24.54 29.12
CA LEU A 552 29.02 -23.56 30.16
C LEU A 552 28.05 -24.17 31.16
N SER A 553 27.04 -24.93 30.70
CA SER A 553 26.14 -25.68 31.58
C SER A 553 26.92 -26.67 32.44
N ASN A 554 27.86 -27.44 31.86
CA ASN A 554 28.73 -28.36 32.59
C ASN A 554 29.72 -27.65 33.52
N LEU A 555 30.29 -26.50 33.14
CA LEU A 555 31.18 -25.67 33.97
C LEU A 555 30.42 -25.03 35.14
N ILE A 556 29.17 -24.62 34.92
CA ILE A 556 28.27 -24.12 35.97
C ILE A 556 27.88 -25.26 36.89
N GLN A 557 27.60 -26.46 36.36
CA GLN A 557 27.35 -27.66 37.17
C GLN A 557 28.59 -27.99 38.02
N LEU A 558 29.76 -28.09 37.42
CA LEU A 558 31.04 -28.36 38.11
C LEU A 558 31.37 -27.31 39.18
N LYS A 559 31.12 -26.01 38.92
CA LYS A 559 31.31 -24.95 39.92
C LYS A 559 30.24 -24.94 41.01
N SER A 560 28.99 -25.28 40.67
CA SER A 560 27.92 -25.43 41.67
C SER A 560 28.12 -26.66 42.56
N SER A 561 28.67 -27.75 42.01
CA SER A 561 29.11 -28.94 42.75
C SER A 561 30.33 -28.63 43.61
N ALA A 562 31.30 -27.84 43.12
CA ALA A 562 32.44 -27.39 43.92
C ALA A 562 32.03 -26.43 45.06
N LEU A 563 30.99 -25.61 44.86
CA LEU A 563 30.41 -24.76 45.91
C LEU A 563 29.57 -25.54 46.92
N GLN A 564 28.93 -26.65 46.53
CA GLN A 564 28.28 -27.57 47.47
C GLN A 564 29.28 -28.42 48.28
N VAL A 565 30.44 -28.76 47.70
CA VAL A 565 31.53 -29.44 48.43
C VAL A 565 32.17 -28.52 49.48
N ASN A 566 32.25 -27.22 49.24
CA ASN A 566 32.69 -26.23 50.24
C ASN A 566 31.60 -25.83 51.26
N PHE A 567 30.40 -26.38 51.16
CA PHE A 567 29.33 -26.21 52.17
C PHE A 567 29.23 -27.43 53.11
N TRP A 568 30.03 -28.47 52.87
CA TRP A 568 30.11 -29.72 53.65
C TRP A 568 31.55 -30.02 54.14
N VAL A 569 32.43 -29.03 54.11
CA VAL A 569 33.71 -28.97 54.85
C VAL A 569 33.66 -27.72 55.71
#